data_AF-A0A9P9AKS7-F1
#
_entry.id   AF-A0A9P9AKS7-F1
#
_cell.length_a   1.000
_cell.length_b   1.000
_cell.length_c   1.000
_cell.angle_alpha   90.00
_cell.angle_beta   90.00
_cell.angle_gamma   90.00
#
_symmetry.space_group_name_H-M   'P 1'
#
loop_
_entity.id
_entity.type
_entity.pdbx_description
1 polymer ?
#
loop_
_entity_poly.entity_id
_entity_poly.type
_entity_poly.pdbx_seq_one_letter_code
_entity_poly.pdbx_strand_id
1 'polypeptide(L)'
;IIAVHGLGSNVDWPWTLKDDEKPVNWLRDLDMLPAKVLKSRIIVYNYESRWHADAPKTRLQLCGEELIHSVHSFRGSTSNRPIVFVGHSPGGNVIVHVSSCDCPRCAFIR
;
A
#
# COMPACT_ATOMS: atom_id res chain seq x y z
N ILE A 1 -2.65 -2.88 -7.94
CA ILE A 1 -3.12 -2.68 -6.55
C ILE A 1 -1.89 -2.65 -5.67
N ILE A 2 -1.75 -1.59 -4.87
CA ILE A 2 -0.63 -1.40 -3.95
C ILE A 2 -1.22 -1.33 -2.54
N ALA A 3 -0.92 -2.33 -1.73
CA ALA A 3 -1.36 -2.45 -0.35
C ALA A 3 -0.31 -1.83 0.59
N VAL A 4 -0.74 -0.93 1.48
CA VAL A 4 0.13 -0.18 2.40
C VAL A 4 -0.29 -0.50 3.82
N HIS A 5 0.60 -1.15 4.59
CA HIS A 5 0.31 -1.57 5.96
C HIS A 5 0.31 -0.39 6.94
N GLY A 6 -0.17 -0.63 8.16
CA GLY A 6 -0.23 0.37 9.24
C GLY A 6 0.98 0.35 10.17
N LEU A 7 0.87 1.12 11.26
CA LEU A 7 1.87 1.28 12.32
C LEU A 7 2.31 -0.05 12.95
N GLY A 8 3.61 -0.18 13.23
CA GLY A 8 4.17 -1.31 13.99
C GLY A 8 3.94 -2.67 13.34
N SER A 9 3.65 -2.66 12.03
CA SER A 9 3.23 -3.81 11.27
C SER A 9 4.23 -4.13 10.17
N ASN A 10 4.06 -5.30 9.54
CA ASN A 10 4.81 -5.74 8.37
C ASN A 10 3.83 -6.18 7.27
N VAL A 11 4.37 -6.70 6.17
CA VAL A 11 3.57 -7.11 5.02
C VAL A 11 2.78 -8.41 5.21
N ASP A 12 3.05 -9.19 6.26
CA ASP A 12 2.59 -10.57 6.36
C ASP A 12 1.23 -10.72 7.05
N TRP A 13 1.02 -9.98 8.14
CA TRP A 13 -0.16 -10.20 9.01
C TRP A 13 -1.36 -9.28 8.78
N PRO A 14 -1.26 -8.01 8.33
CA PRO A 14 -2.42 -7.12 8.18
C PRO A 14 -3.47 -7.59 7.19
N TRP A 15 -3.05 -8.44 6.27
CA TRP A 15 -3.86 -8.94 5.16
C TRP A 15 -4.24 -10.40 5.35
N THR A 16 -3.94 -10.96 6.51
CA THR A 16 -4.22 -12.35 6.84
C THR A 16 -5.30 -12.39 7.89
N LEU A 17 -6.47 -12.92 7.52
CA LEU A 17 -7.47 -13.34 8.49
C LEU A 17 -6.87 -14.53 9.25
N LYS A 18 -6.70 -14.35 10.57
CA LYS A 18 -6.25 -15.41 11.46
C LYS A 18 -7.50 -16.18 11.90
N ASP A 19 -7.70 -17.34 11.28
CA ASP A 19 -8.65 -18.35 11.70
C ASP A 19 -7.86 -19.54 12.25
N ASP A 20 -8.39 -20.21 13.27
CA ASP A 20 -7.72 -21.30 13.98
C ASP A 20 -7.54 -22.54 13.09
N GLU A 21 -8.40 -22.71 12.08
CA GLU A 21 -8.34 -23.86 11.17
C GLU A 21 -7.53 -23.58 9.89
N LYS A 22 -7.66 -22.37 9.33
CA LYS A 22 -6.96 -21.99 8.10
C LYS A 22 -6.75 -20.48 7.98
N PRO A 23 -5.53 -19.97 8.16
CA PRO A 23 -5.26 -18.56 7.89
C PRO A 23 -5.48 -18.27 6.40
N VAL A 24 -6.18 -17.17 6.11
CA VAL A 24 -6.50 -16.73 4.74
C VAL A 24 -5.85 -15.39 4.49
N ASN A 25 -4.97 -15.30 3.48
CA ASN A 25 -4.40 -14.05 3.03
C ASN A 25 -5.17 -13.52 1.83
N TRP A 26 -6.02 -12.51 2.05
CA TRP A 26 -6.95 -12.06 1.02
C TRP A 26 -6.27 -11.36 -0.17
N LEU A 27 -5.01 -10.91 -0.04
CA LEU A 27 -4.22 -10.34 -1.13
C LEU A 27 -3.50 -11.39 -1.98
N ARG A 28 -3.17 -12.55 -1.41
CA ARG A 28 -2.32 -13.58 -2.03
C ARG A 28 -3.08 -14.81 -2.48
N ASP A 29 -4.06 -15.25 -1.71
CA ASP A 29 -4.75 -16.51 -1.95
C ASP A 29 -5.57 -16.44 -3.25
N LEU A 30 -5.46 -17.47 -4.07
CA LEU A 30 -5.94 -17.44 -5.47
C LEU A 30 -7.46 -17.30 -5.57
N ASP A 31 -8.21 -17.75 -4.57
CA ASP A 31 -9.67 -17.68 -4.46
C ASP A 31 -10.17 -16.36 -3.86
N MET A 32 -9.27 -15.45 -3.49
CA MET A 32 -9.58 -14.15 -2.87
C MET A 32 -9.47 -12.99 -3.87
N LEU A 33 -8.78 -11.89 -3.52
CA LEU A 33 -8.63 -10.73 -4.39
C LEU A 33 -8.06 -11.09 -5.79
N PRO A 34 -7.04 -11.95 -5.93
CA PRO A 34 -6.55 -12.39 -7.24
C PRO A 34 -7.66 -12.91 -8.18
N ALA A 35 -8.62 -13.70 -7.69
CA ALA A 35 -9.75 -14.20 -8.50
C ALA A 35 -10.68 -13.07 -8.99
N LYS A 36 -10.77 -11.96 -8.26
CA LYS A 36 -11.64 -10.82 -8.61
C LYS A 36 -10.95 -9.83 -9.55
N VAL A 37 -9.61 -9.79 -9.56
CA VAL A 37 -8.83 -8.83 -10.35
C VAL A 37 -7.76 -9.50 -11.23
N LEU A 38 -8.19 -10.44 -12.08
CA LEU A 38 -7.35 -11.36 -12.85
C LEU A 38 -6.18 -10.73 -13.66
N LYS A 39 -6.29 -9.47 -14.11
CA LYS A 39 -5.27 -8.78 -14.91
C LYS A 39 -4.38 -7.82 -14.10
N SER A 40 -4.66 -7.70 -12.80
CA SER A 40 -3.98 -6.77 -11.90
C SER A 40 -2.74 -7.39 -11.29
N ARG A 41 -1.73 -6.55 -11.07
CA ARG A 41 -0.62 -6.86 -10.17
C ARG A 41 -1.00 -6.40 -8.76
N ILE A 42 -0.85 -7.29 -7.78
CA ILE A 42 -1.02 -6.98 -6.36
C ILE A 42 0.39 -6.89 -5.78
N ILE A 43 0.68 -5.75 -5.14
CA ILE A 43 2.00 -5.44 -4.56
C ILE A 43 1.74 -4.99 -3.12
N VAL A 44 2.59 -5.42 -2.19
CA VAL A 44 2.55 -4.92 -0.81
C VAL A 44 3.77 -4.02 -0.62
N TYR A 45 3.53 -2.79 -0.17
CA TYR A 45 4.58 -1.83 0.15
C TYR A 45 5.03 -2.02 1.59
N ASN A 46 6.31 -2.36 1.78
CA ASN A 46 6.92 -2.50 3.08
C ASN A 46 7.70 -1.22 3.41
N TYR A 47 7.41 -0.59 4.55
CA TYR A 47 8.12 0.59 5.03
C TYR A 47 8.32 0.54 6.53
N GLU A 48 9.25 1.33 7.05
CA GLU A 48 9.44 1.43 8.50
C GLU A 48 8.25 2.13 9.15
N SER A 49 7.34 1.32 9.66
CA SER A 49 6.08 1.75 10.26
C SER A 49 6.16 1.91 11.78
N ARG A 50 7.31 1.69 12.42
CA ARG A 50 7.47 1.97 13.86
C ARG A 50 7.60 3.46 14.09
N TRP A 51 6.60 4.03 14.76
CA TRP A 51 6.61 5.40 15.22
C TRP A 51 6.97 5.37 16.70
N HIS A 52 8.06 6.03 17.08
CA HIS A 52 8.20 6.46 18.47
C HIS A 52 7.06 7.46 18.76
N ALA A 53 6.62 7.53 20.02
CA ALA A 53 5.36 8.19 20.43
C ALA A 53 5.11 9.59 19.85
N ASP A 54 6.15 10.30 19.42
CA ASP A 54 6.11 11.65 18.85
C ASP A 54 6.60 11.71 17.38
N ALA A 55 6.14 10.81 16.51
CA ALA A 55 6.49 10.90 15.09
C ALA A 55 5.97 12.22 14.47
N PRO A 56 6.85 13.12 13.98
CA PRO A 56 6.42 14.39 13.40
C PRO A 56 5.59 14.19 12.13
N LYS A 57 4.71 15.16 11.80
CA LYS A 57 3.98 15.19 10.52
C LYS A 57 4.92 15.02 9.31
N THR A 58 6.12 15.60 9.40
CA THR A 58 7.22 15.46 8.42
C THR A 58 7.52 13.99 8.07
N ARG A 59 7.38 13.06 9.02
CA ARG A 59 7.67 11.65 8.77
C ARG A 59 6.60 10.97 7.90
N LEU A 60 5.33 11.35 8.03
CA LEU A 60 4.26 10.86 7.14
C LEU A 60 4.44 11.35 5.70
N GLN A 61 4.88 12.60 5.56
CA GLN A 61 5.16 13.23 4.26
C GLN A 61 6.32 12.52 3.56
N LEU A 62 7.43 12.32 4.27
CA LEU A 62 8.58 11.56 3.76
C LEU A 62 8.18 10.12 3.36
N CYS A 63 7.40 9.41 4.16
CA CYS A 63 6.92 8.08 3.78
C CYS A 63 6.05 8.09 2.51
N GLY A 64 5.23 9.14 2.32
CA GLY A 64 4.44 9.34 1.10
C GLY A 64 5.31 9.63 -0.12
N GLU A 65 6.33 10.46 0.04
CA GLU A 65 7.33 10.78 -0.99
C GLU A 65 8.14 9.53 -1.40
N GLU A 66 8.61 8.75 -0.43
CA GLU A 66 9.31 7.48 -0.67
C GLU A 66 8.40 6.48 -1.38
N LEU A 67 7.13 6.39 -0.99
CA LEU A 67 6.14 5.54 -1.64
C LEU A 67 5.98 5.93 -3.11
N ILE A 68 5.79 7.22 -3.43
CA ILE A 68 5.61 7.63 -4.84
C ILE A 68 6.88 7.45 -5.68
N HIS A 69 8.06 7.71 -5.11
CA HIS A 69 9.34 7.45 -5.78
C HIS A 69 9.54 5.96 -6.07
N SER A 70 9.19 5.10 -5.11
CA SER A 70 9.24 3.64 -5.27
C SER A 70 8.28 3.16 -6.36
N VAL A 71 7.05 3.70 -6.37
CA VAL A 71 6.04 3.38 -7.39
C VAL A 71 6.49 3.84 -8.77
N HIS A 72 7.04 5.05 -8.88
CA HIS A 72 7.52 5.58 -10.16
C HIS A 72 8.67 4.74 -10.71
N SER A 73 9.65 4.41 -9.85
CA SER A 73 10.78 3.54 -10.19
C SER A 73 10.32 2.15 -10.62
N PHE A 74 9.37 1.55 -9.88
CA PHE A 74 8.83 0.24 -10.20
C PHE A 74 8.05 0.19 -11.51
N ARG A 75 7.37 1.27 -11.88
CA ARG A 75 6.59 1.34 -13.14
C ARG A 75 7.48 1.50 -14.37
N GLY A 76 8.67 2.10 -14.22
CA GLY A 76 9.54 2.42 -15.35
C GLY A 76 8.78 3.15 -16.46
N SER A 77 8.82 2.63 -17.69
CA SER A 77 8.10 3.19 -18.85
C SER A 77 6.61 2.82 -18.91
N THR A 78 6.11 1.93 -18.04
CA THR A 78 4.70 1.48 -18.07
C THR A 78 3.75 2.46 -17.37
N SER A 79 3.48 3.58 -18.02
CA SER A 79 2.65 4.67 -17.48
C SER A 79 1.14 4.48 -17.66
N ASN A 80 0.68 3.63 -18.58
CA ASN A 80 -0.75 3.53 -18.95
C ASN A 80 -1.61 2.61 -18.04
N ARG A 81 -1.01 1.89 -17.08
CA ARG A 81 -1.78 1.01 -16.19
C ARG A 81 -2.29 1.78 -14.97
N PRO A 82 -3.61 1.80 -14.69
CA PRO A 82 -4.14 2.50 -13.51
C PRO A 82 -3.57 1.91 -12.21
N ILE A 83 -3.46 2.76 -11.18
CA ILE A 83 -3.01 2.39 -9.83
C ILE A 83 -4.23 2.46 -8.91
N VAL A 84 -4.32 1.50 -8.00
CA VAL A 84 -5.27 1.50 -6.89
C VAL A 84 -4.48 1.27 -5.63
N PHE A 85 -4.61 2.14 -4.65
CA PHE A 85 -4.01 2.01 -3.32
C PHE A 85 -5.02 1.42 -2.33
N VAL A 86 -4.55 0.57 -1.43
CA VAL A 86 -5.33 0.03 -0.31
C VAL A 86 -4.53 0.28 0.96
N GLY A 87 -5.01 1.16 1.83
CA GLY A 87 -4.35 1.48 3.09
C GLY A 87 -4.99 0.75 4.27
N HIS A 88 -4.17 0.09 5.10
CA HIS A 88 -4.62 -0.44 6.37
C HIS A 88 -4.26 0.52 7.52
N SER A 89 -5.26 0.95 8.29
CA SER A 89 -5.06 1.76 9.51
C SER A 89 -4.19 3.03 9.18
N PRO A 90 -3.11 3.41 9.90
CA PRO A 90 -2.27 4.56 9.49
C PRO A 90 -1.65 4.51 8.09
N GLY A 91 -1.61 3.36 7.42
CA GLY A 91 -1.15 3.26 6.03
C GLY A 91 -1.98 4.13 5.07
N GLY A 92 -3.25 4.38 5.40
CA GLY A 92 -4.10 5.33 4.67
C GLY A 92 -3.55 6.77 4.70
N ASN A 93 -2.95 7.19 5.82
CA ASN A 93 -2.37 8.53 5.96
C ASN A 93 -1.10 8.68 5.11
N VAL A 94 -0.32 7.61 4.96
CA VAL A 94 0.85 7.60 4.05
C VAL A 94 0.37 7.80 2.61
N ILE A 95 -0.72 7.12 2.21
CA ILE A 95 -1.31 7.24 0.88
C ILE A 95 -1.81 8.67 0.61
N VAL A 96 -2.40 9.36 1.59
CA VAL A 96 -2.84 10.75 1.42
C VAL A 96 -1.68 11.66 1.01
N HIS A 97 -0.50 11.48 1.60
CA HIS A 97 0.67 12.29 1.30
C HIS A 97 1.32 11.98 -0.06
N VAL A 98 0.95 10.88 -0.72
CA VAL A 98 1.32 10.61 -2.13
C VAL A 98 0.74 11.67 -3.07
N SER A 99 -0.44 12.21 -2.75
CA SER A 99 -1.14 13.19 -3.58
C SER A 99 -0.60 14.62 -3.44
N SER A 100 0.27 14.88 -2.47
CA SER A 100 0.92 16.18 -2.27
C SER A 100 2.15 16.38 -3.15
N CYS A 101 2.62 15.34 -3.83
CA CYS A 101 3.56 15.46 -4.94
C CYS A 101 2.75 15.69 -6.23
N ASP A 102 3.06 16.74 -6.99
CA ASP A 102 2.43 17.11 -8.27
C ASP A 102 2.65 16.04 -9.36
N CYS A 103 2.03 14.87 -9.22
CA CYS A 103 2.03 13.81 -10.22
C CYS A 103 0.60 13.62 -10.76
N PRO A 104 0.26 14.18 -11.93
CA PRO A 104 -1.10 14.19 -12.48
C PRO A 104 -1.63 12.81 -12.96
N ARG A 105 -0.93 11.70 -12.65
CA ARG A 105 -1.24 10.35 -13.15
C ARG A 105 -1.69 9.35 -12.08
N CYS A 106 -1.82 9.77 -10.83
CA CYS A 106 -2.31 8.92 -9.75
C CYS A 106 -3.81 9.17 -9.52
N ALA A 107 -4.67 8.27 -10.00
CA ALA A 107 -6.08 8.28 -9.65
C ALA A 107 -6.27 7.68 -8.26
N PHE A 108 -6.88 8.44 -7.35
CA PHE A 108 -7.29 7.97 -6.02
C PHE A 108 -8.80 7.69 -6.05
N ILE A 109 -9.19 6.46 -5.72
CA ILE A 109 -10.60 6.15 -5.44
C ILE A 109 -10.76 6.33 -3.94
N ARG A 110 -11.56 7.33 -3.54
CA ARG A 110 -12.03 7.54 -2.17
C ARG A 110 -13.18 6.60 -1.86
#